data_AF-A0A7X9IZR7-F1
#
_entry.id   AF-A0A7X9IZR7-F1
#
_cell.length_a   1.000
_cell.length_b   1.000
_cell.length_c   1.000
_cell.angle_alpha   90.00
_cell.angle_beta   90.00
_cell.angle_gamma   90.00
#
_symmetry.space_group_name_H-M   'P 1'
#
loop_
_entity.id
_entity.type
_entity.pdbx_description
1 polymer ?
#
loop_
_entity_poly.entity_id
_entity_poly.type
_entity_poly.pdbx_seq_one_letter_code
_entity_poly.pdbx_strand_id
1 'polypeptide(L)'
;MAKGKKKATAVVSAIASKPRPEVTAVLALLGAVVAGLSLASYDGLGPDGLPAGNNLMGVVGRYAAFLFLQLVGLASGYYLALLAVIGVIWFTEARHDVTLGTLAAYICNGVLLAALLHLGAPEARVLGHELGGSAGELLGGLLASLFSAWGGALVAAGLVVLLTVLATPQPLLSFLRRLGRGLCACGRGVRRAAGWTAGLW
;
A
#
# COMPACT_ATOMS: atom_id res chain seq x y z
N MET A 1 -45.09 23.14 3.04
CA MET A 1 -43.66 22.87 3.35
C MET A 1 -43.18 21.42 3.10
N ALA A 2 -44.00 20.48 2.61
CA ALA A 2 -43.59 19.06 2.45
C ALA A 2 -42.88 18.69 1.12
N LYS A 3 -42.90 19.56 0.10
CA LYS A 3 -42.28 19.29 -1.23
C LYS A 3 -40.74 19.40 -1.26
N GLY A 4 -40.14 20.16 -0.32
CA GLY A 4 -38.68 20.37 -0.27
C GLY A 4 -37.89 19.16 0.25
N LYS A 5 -38.44 18.45 1.25
CA LYS A 5 -37.77 17.28 1.84
C LYS A 5 -37.63 16.11 0.84
N LYS A 6 -38.66 15.84 0.02
CA LYS A 6 -38.61 14.76 -0.99
C LYS A 6 -37.52 14.95 -2.06
N LYS A 7 -37.21 16.20 -2.43
CA LYS A 7 -36.12 16.48 -3.39
C LYS A 7 -34.75 16.27 -2.76
N ALA A 8 -34.55 16.67 -1.50
CA ALA A 8 -33.28 16.46 -0.81
C ALA A 8 -32.98 14.97 -0.61
N THR A 9 -33.97 14.16 -0.22
CA THR A 9 -33.77 12.70 -0.07
C THR A 9 -33.53 12.00 -1.41
N ALA A 10 -34.15 12.46 -2.49
CA ALA A 10 -33.93 11.92 -3.83
C ALA A 10 -32.54 12.30 -4.40
N VAL A 11 -32.03 13.49 -4.09
CA VAL A 11 -30.66 13.90 -4.48
C VAL A 11 -29.62 13.13 -3.66
N VAL A 12 -29.84 12.94 -2.36
CA VAL A 12 -28.96 12.12 -1.50
C VAL A 12 -29.01 10.64 -1.91
N SER A 13 -30.18 10.10 -2.29
CA SER A 13 -30.26 8.74 -2.82
C SER A 13 -29.70 8.60 -4.23
N ALA A 14 -29.70 9.67 -5.04
CA ALA A 14 -29.06 9.69 -6.35
C ALA A 14 -27.53 9.82 -6.25
N ILE A 15 -27.00 10.53 -5.26
CA ILE A 15 -25.56 10.52 -4.94
C ILE A 15 -25.15 9.15 -4.37
N ALA A 16 -26.02 8.50 -3.60
CA ALA A 16 -25.84 7.12 -3.15
C ALA A 16 -26.07 6.06 -4.25
N SER A 17 -26.52 6.47 -5.44
CA SER A 17 -26.77 5.55 -6.55
C SER A 17 -25.47 5.20 -7.25
N LYS A 18 -24.92 4.04 -6.85
CA LYS A 18 -23.84 3.28 -7.49
C LYS A 18 -22.50 4.06 -7.55
N PRO A 19 -21.51 3.72 -6.70
CA PRO A 19 -20.18 4.28 -6.88
C PRO A 19 -19.74 3.97 -8.30
N ARG A 20 -19.56 5.02 -9.10
CA ARG A 20 -19.07 4.90 -10.46
C ARG A 20 -17.67 4.32 -10.34
N PRO A 21 -17.40 3.12 -10.88
CA PRO A 21 -16.12 2.45 -10.71
C PRO A 21 -14.95 3.33 -11.19
N GLU A 22 -15.22 4.24 -12.13
CA GLU A 22 -14.26 5.23 -12.59
C GLU A 22 -13.85 6.21 -11.48
N VAL A 23 -14.79 6.67 -10.65
CA VAL A 23 -14.51 7.61 -9.54
C VAL A 23 -13.67 6.92 -8.47
N THR A 24 -14.00 5.68 -8.11
CA THR A 24 -13.21 4.90 -7.14
C THR A 24 -11.81 4.56 -7.67
N ALA A 25 -11.67 4.28 -8.96
CA ALA A 25 -10.37 4.04 -9.60
C ALA A 25 -9.50 5.30 -9.59
N VAL A 26 -10.08 6.45 -9.96
CA VAL A 26 -9.38 7.75 -9.93
C VAL A 26 -8.97 8.12 -8.51
N LEU A 27 -9.84 7.92 -7.52
CA LEU A 27 -9.51 8.15 -6.12
C LEU A 27 -8.41 7.21 -5.61
N ALA A 28 -8.43 5.93 -5.99
CA ALA A 28 -7.38 4.97 -5.62
C ALA A 28 -6.03 5.36 -6.24
N LEU A 29 -6.00 5.72 -7.53
CA LEU A 29 -4.79 6.16 -8.22
C LEU A 29 -4.25 7.47 -7.65
N LEU A 30 -5.12 8.46 -7.41
CA LEU A 30 -4.75 9.71 -6.74
C LEU A 30 -4.20 9.43 -5.34
N GLY A 31 -4.87 8.57 -4.57
CA GLY A 31 -4.40 8.15 -3.26
C GLY A 31 -3.02 7.50 -3.31
N ALA A 32 -2.77 6.62 -4.28
CA ALA A 32 -1.48 5.98 -4.48
C ALA A 32 -0.38 6.99 -4.87
N VAL A 33 -0.70 7.96 -5.71
CA VAL A 33 0.23 9.04 -6.10
C VAL A 33 0.52 9.96 -4.92
N VAL A 34 -0.50 10.38 -4.17
CA VAL A 34 -0.35 11.25 -3.00
C VAL A 34 0.44 10.55 -1.90
N ALA A 35 0.10 9.31 -1.57
CA ALA A 35 0.80 8.55 -0.55
C ALA A 35 2.22 8.18 -1.02
N GLY A 36 2.41 7.88 -2.31
CA GLY A 36 3.72 7.61 -2.91
C GLY A 36 4.64 8.83 -2.87
N LEU A 37 4.15 10.00 -3.28
CA LEU A 37 4.88 11.27 -3.16
C LEU A 37 5.17 11.61 -1.71
N SER A 38 4.20 11.40 -0.82
CA SER A 38 4.37 11.67 0.62
C SER A 38 5.47 10.80 1.23
N LEU A 39 5.52 9.51 0.89
CA LEU A 39 6.56 8.58 1.36
C LEU A 39 7.91 8.86 0.70
N ALA A 40 7.93 9.20 -0.59
CA ALA A 40 9.17 9.49 -1.32
C ALA A 40 9.83 10.80 -0.87
N SER A 41 9.05 11.82 -0.51
CA SER A 41 9.55 13.10 0.01
C SER A 41 9.53 13.17 1.55
N TYR A 42 9.64 12.03 2.23
CA TYR A 42 9.69 12.00 3.68
C TYR A 42 11.15 12.11 4.15
N ASP A 43 11.48 13.21 4.82
CA ASP A 43 12.84 13.52 5.30
C ASP A 43 13.22 12.79 6.60
N GLY A 44 12.30 12.01 7.19
CA GLY A 44 12.56 11.26 8.42
C GLY A 44 12.09 11.96 9.70
N LEU A 45 12.56 11.42 10.83
CA LEU A 45 12.29 11.95 12.16
C LEU A 45 13.30 13.01 12.55
N GLY A 46 12.81 14.10 13.13
CA GLY A 46 13.63 15.10 13.79
C GLY A 46 14.14 14.65 15.15
N PRO A 47 14.98 15.46 15.82
CA PRO A 47 15.52 15.19 17.15
C PRO A 47 14.43 14.94 18.20
N ASP A 48 13.26 15.55 18.02
CA ASP A 48 12.13 15.49 18.95
C ASP A 48 11.24 14.24 18.74
N GLY A 49 11.64 13.32 17.84
CA GLY A 49 10.84 12.14 17.48
C GLY A 49 9.58 12.47 16.67
N LEU A 50 9.44 13.72 16.22
CA LEU A 50 8.37 14.17 15.33
C LEU A 50 8.85 14.20 13.88
N PRO A 51 7.95 14.04 12.90
CA PRO A 51 8.34 14.09 11.50
C PRO A 51 8.87 15.49 11.14
N ALA A 52 10.13 15.54 10.71
CA ALA A 52 10.83 16.76 10.38
C ALA A 52 10.88 16.97 8.86
N GLY A 53 11.33 18.16 8.46
CA GLY A 53 11.50 18.51 7.05
C GLY A 53 10.21 18.91 6.33
N ASN A 54 10.38 19.18 5.05
CA ASN A 54 9.34 19.66 4.15
C ASN A 54 8.91 18.53 3.22
N ASN A 55 7.63 18.21 3.24
CA ASN A 55 7.06 17.21 2.35
C ASN A 55 6.38 17.89 1.15
N LEU A 56 6.48 17.31 -0.04
CA LEU A 56 5.86 17.87 -1.26
C LEU A 56 4.33 17.98 -1.13
N MET A 57 3.71 17.11 -0.33
CA MET A 57 2.28 17.12 -0.04
C MET A 57 1.92 17.97 1.21
N GLY A 58 2.86 18.76 1.71
CA GLY A 58 2.70 19.61 2.87
C GLY A 58 2.55 18.83 4.19
N VAL A 59 1.92 19.47 5.18
CA VAL A 59 1.82 18.94 6.56
C VAL A 59 1.05 17.61 6.59
N VAL A 60 -0.01 17.46 5.81
CA VAL A 60 -0.84 16.24 5.80
C VAL A 60 -0.05 15.06 5.24
N GLY A 61 0.67 15.24 4.13
CA GLY A 61 1.50 14.19 3.55
C GLY A 61 2.60 13.74 4.51
N ARG A 62 3.21 14.68 5.23
CA ARG A 62 4.23 14.39 6.24
C ARG A 62 3.72 13.48 7.37
N TYR A 63 2.56 13.80 7.96
CA TYR A 63 1.98 12.98 9.02
C TYR A 63 1.42 11.65 8.49
N ALA A 64 0.92 11.61 7.26
CA ALA A 64 0.50 10.38 6.62
C ALA A 64 1.69 9.42 6.41
N ALA A 65 2.80 9.91 5.86
CA ALA A 65 4.02 9.14 5.66
C ALA A 65 4.58 8.62 7.00
N PHE A 66 4.62 9.48 8.02
CA PHE A 66 4.99 9.09 9.39
C PHE A 66 4.10 7.95 9.90
N LEU A 67 2.78 8.05 9.82
CA LEU A 67 1.87 6.99 10.27
C LEU A 67 2.07 5.69 9.49
N PHE A 68 2.25 5.75 8.17
CA PHE A 68 2.49 4.55 7.36
C PHE A 68 3.82 3.87 7.70
N LEU A 69 4.90 4.64 7.86
CA LEU A 69 6.21 4.12 8.26
C LEU A 69 6.21 3.64 9.71
N GLN A 70 5.51 4.31 10.61
CA GLN A 70 5.40 3.90 12.00
C GLN A 70 4.62 2.60 12.14
N LEU A 71 3.49 2.44 11.45
CA LEU A 71 2.64 1.26 11.59
C LEU A 71 3.22 0.05 10.87
N VAL A 72 3.73 0.24 9.65
CA VAL A 72 4.08 -0.89 8.75
C VAL A 72 5.50 -0.79 8.19
N GLY A 73 6.24 0.27 8.50
CA GLY A 73 7.61 0.44 8.04
C GLY A 73 7.72 0.42 6.52
N LEU A 74 8.72 -0.31 6.03
CA LEU A 74 9.00 -0.44 4.60
C LEU A 74 7.90 -1.23 3.85
N ALA A 75 7.11 -2.04 4.56
CA ALA A 75 5.96 -2.72 3.97
C ALA A 75 4.82 -1.74 3.60
N SER A 76 4.89 -0.47 3.98
CA SER A 76 4.03 0.60 3.42
C SER A 76 4.11 0.67 1.88
N GLY A 77 5.27 0.37 1.30
CA GLY A 77 5.45 0.28 -0.16
C GLY A 77 4.60 -0.82 -0.81
N TYR A 78 4.33 -1.92 -0.10
CA TYR A 78 3.42 -2.96 -0.59
C TYR A 78 1.98 -2.43 -0.70
N TYR A 79 1.51 -1.64 0.28
CA TYR A 79 0.18 -1.04 0.24
C TYR A 79 0.06 0.02 -0.87
N LEU A 80 1.11 0.81 -1.11
CA LEU A 80 1.16 1.72 -2.26
C LEU A 80 1.04 0.96 -3.59
N ALA A 81 1.84 -0.10 -3.74
CA ALA A 81 1.82 -0.92 -4.95
C ALA A 81 0.45 -1.58 -5.15
N LEU A 82 -0.16 -2.09 -4.08
CA LEU A 82 -1.49 -2.67 -4.10
C LEU A 82 -2.54 -1.64 -4.54
N LEU A 83 -2.53 -0.44 -3.96
CA LEU A 83 -3.47 0.61 -4.28
C LEU A 83 -3.35 1.06 -5.74
N ALA A 84 -2.10 1.19 -6.24
CA ALA A 84 -1.84 1.50 -7.64
C ALA A 84 -2.35 0.39 -8.57
N VAL A 85 -2.08 -0.88 -8.25
CA VAL A 85 -2.54 -2.03 -9.06
C VAL A 85 -4.06 -2.13 -9.08
N ILE A 86 -4.73 -1.96 -7.93
CA ILE A 86 -6.20 -1.96 -7.85
C ILE A 86 -6.77 -0.81 -8.69
N GLY A 87 -6.19 0.39 -8.57
CA GLY A 87 -6.60 1.55 -9.34
C GLY A 87 -6.50 1.33 -10.86
N VAL A 88 -5.40 0.72 -11.33
CA VAL A 88 -5.22 0.37 -12.74
C VAL A 88 -6.21 -0.71 -13.18
N ILE A 89 -6.38 -1.77 -12.39
CA ILE A 89 -7.29 -2.88 -12.74
C ILE A 89 -8.73 -2.37 -12.88
N TRP A 90 -9.19 -1.54 -11.94
CA TRP A 90 -10.52 -0.92 -12.00
C TRP A 90 -10.71 0.00 -13.20
N PHE A 91 -9.63 0.59 -13.73
CA PHE A 91 -9.68 1.40 -14.95
C PHE A 91 -9.80 0.54 -16.23
N THR A 92 -9.30 -0.70 -16.22
CA THR A 92 -9.18 -1.56 -17.41
C THR A 92 -10.37 -2.51 -17.68
N GLU A 93 -11.61 -2.12 -17.34
CA GLU A 93 -12.88 -2.83 -17.61
C GLU A 93 -13.04 -4.26 -17.04
N ALA A 94 -11.98 -4.91 -16.56
CA ALA A 94 -12.06 -6.20 -15.90
C ALA A 94 -12.63 -6.03 -14.49
N ARG A 95 -13.97 -6.02 -14.39
CA ARG A 95 -14.72 -6.07 -13.12
C ARG A 95 -14.26 -7.29 -12.30
N HIS A 96 -13.24 -7.10 -11.49
CA HIS A 96 -12.95 -8.00 -10.39
C HIS A 96 -13.80 -7.51 -9.22
N ASP A 97 -14.76 -8.34 -8.82
CA ASP A 97 -15.46 -8.16 -7.56
C ASP A 97 -14.42 -8.37 -6.44
N VAL A 98 -13.85 -7.26 -5.96
CA VAL A 98 -12.99 -7.27 -4.78
C VAL A 98 -13.90 -7.56 -3.60
N THR A 99 -13.90 -8.81 -3.16
CA THR A 99 -14.65 -9.21 -1.97
C THR A 99 -13.96 -8.65 -0.71
N LEU A 100 -14.73 -8.48 0.37
CA LEU A 100 -14.18 -8.06 1.66
C LEU A 100 -13.09 -9.03 2.16
N GLY A 101 -13.23 -10.32 1.85
CA GLY A 101 -12.22 -11.34 2.15
C GLY A 101 -10.92 -11.13 1.39
N THR A 102 -10.99 -10.74 0.12
CA THR A 102 -9.80 -10.40 -0.68
C THR A 102 -9.05 -9.20 -0.09
N LEU A 103 -9.79 -8.16 0.34
CA LEU A 103 -9.20 -6.99 0.98
C LEU A 103 -8.53 -7.35 2.31
N ALA A 104 -9.21 -8.13 3.16
CA ALA A 104 -8.67 -8.61 4.42
C ALA A 104 -7.38 -9.44 4.20
N ALA A 105 -7.38 -10.33 3.21
CA ALA A 105 -6.21 -11.12 2.86
C ALA A 105 -5.02 -10.23 2.47
N TYR A 106 -5.23 -9.18 1.65
CA TYR A 106 -4.15 -8.26 1.30
C TYR A 106 -3.62 -7.45 2.49
N ILE A 107 -4.50 -7.03 3.41
CA ILE A 107 -4.08 -6.34 4.64
C ILE A 107 -3.25 -7.28 5.51
N CYS A 108 -3.73 -8.50 5.77
CA CYS A 108 -2.97 -9.50 6.51
C CYS A 108 -1.62 -9.79 5.85
N ASN A 109 -1.59 -9.84 4.51
CA ASN A 109 -0.36 -10.07 3.76
C ASN A 109 0.67 -8.94 3.99
N GLY A 110 0.22 -7.68 3.96
CA GLY A 110 1.10 -6.53 4.22
C GLY A 110 1.67 -6.55 5.64
N VAL A 111 0.87 -6.93 6.64
CA VAL A 111 1.34 -7.08 8.03
C VAL A 111 2.34 -8.24 8.17
N LEU A 112 2.09 -9.38 7.52
CA LEU A 112 3.03 -10.51 7.53
C LEU A 112 4.35 -10.18 6.81
N LEU A 113 4.30 -9.41 5.71
CA LEU A 113 5.51 -8.87 5.09
C LEU A 113 6.29 -7.98 6.07
N ALA A 114 5.59 -7.15 6.84
CA ALA A 114 6.20 -6.30 7.85
C ALA A 114 6.89 -7.14 8.95
N ALA A 115 6.25 -8.22 9.40
CA ALA A 115 6.82 -9.17 10.35
C ALA A 115 8.04 -9.90 9.78
N LEU A 116 8.02 -10.30 8.50
CA LEU A 116 9.17 -10.89 7.81
C LEU A 116 10.36 -9.93 7.74
N LEU A 117 10.10 -8.65 7.46
CA LEU A 117 11.15 -7.63 7.43
C LEU A 117 11.79 -7.45 8.81
N HIS A 118 10.98 -7.45 9.88
CA HIS A 118 11.49 -7.38 11.25
C HIS A 118 12.29 -8.65 11.62
N LEU A 119 11.78 -9.85 11.29
CA LEU A 119 12.49 -11.10 11.57
C LEU A 119 13.82 -11.23 10.81
N GLY A 120 13.90 -10.70 9.59
CA GLY A 120 15.12 -10.74 8.77
C GLY A 120 16.19 -9.73 9.20
N ALA A 121 15.77 -8.59 9.76
CA ALA A 121 16.69 -7.53 10.19
C ALA A 121 16.10 -6.73 11.36
N PRO A 122 16.10 -7.30 12.59
CA PRO A 122 15.37 -6.74 13.74
C PRO A 122 15.92 -5.39 14.21
N GLU A 123 17.22 -5.14 14.05
CA GLU A 123 17.84 -3.88 14.49
C GLU A 123 17.91 -2.81 13.39
N ALA A 124 17.56 -3.15 12.16
CA ALA A 124 17.71 -2.22 11.05
C ALA A 124 16.55 -1.21 11.03
N ARG A 125 16.94 0.07 10.98
CA ARG A 125 16.04 1.22 10.97
C ARG A 125 16.14 1.97 9.64
N VAL A 126 15.02 2.44 9.14
CA VAL A 126 14.90 3.26 7.93
C VAL A 126 14.23 4.56 8.30
N LEU A 127 14.89 5.69 8.05
CA LEU A 127 14.36 7.05 8.32
C LEU A 127 13.89 7.22 9.78
N GLY A 128 14.60 6.60 10.73
CA GLY A 128 14.27 6.62 12.16
C GLY A 128 13.18 5.62 12.61
N HIS A 129 12.60 4.85 11.69
CA HIS A 129 11.55 3.87 11.97
C HIS A 129 12.08 2.44 11.84
N GLU A 130 11.45 1.48 12.51
CA GLU A 130 11.78 0.06 12.31
C GLU A 130 11.36 -0.42 10.92
N LEU A 131 12.12 -1.35 10.34
CA LEU A 131 11.83 -1.90 9.01
C LEU A 131 10.41 -2.47 8.86
N GLY A 132 9.89 -3.12 9.90
CA GLY A 132 8.53 -3.65 9.96
C GLY A 132 7.49 -2.71 10.55
N GLY A 133 7.91 -1.53 11.04
CA GLY A 133 7.08 -0.70 11.92
C GLY A 133 6.61 -1.45 13.17
N SER A 134 5.71 -0.82 13.92
CA SER A 134 5.18 -1.38 15.16
C SER A 134 4.38 -2.67 14.93
N ALA A 135 3.68 -2.81 13.80
CA ALA A 135 2.92 -4.03 13.53
C ALA A 135 3.85 -5.22 13.24
N GLY A 136 4.95 -4.97 12.51
CA GLY A 136 5.96 -5.98 12.22
C GLY A 136 6.76 -6.38 13.46
N GLU A 137 7.07 -5.44 14.33
CA GLU A 137 7.72 -5.69 15.62
C GLU A 137 6.86 -6.60 16.52
N LEU A 138 5.58 -6.25 16.70
CA LEU A 138 4.66 -7.02 17.53
C LEU A 138 4.45 -8.44 16.98
N LEU A 139 4.15 -8.57 15.70
CA LEU A 139 3.88 -9.87 15.09
C LEU A 139 5.16 -10.70 14.89
N GLY A 140 6.26 -10.07 14.50
CA GLY A 140 7.57 -10.69 14.35
C GLY A 140 8.11 -11.17 15.69
N GLY A 141 8.03 -10.36 16.74
CA GLY A 141 8.38 -10.74 18.10
C GLY A 141 7.52 -11.89 18.64
N LEU A 142 6.21 -11.88 18.34
CA LEU A 142 5.32 -12.99 18.68
C LEU A 142 5.72 -14.28 17.96
N LEU A 143 6.00 -14.22 16.66
CA LEU A 143 6.43 -15.39 15.88
C LEU A 143 7.80 -15.92 16.32
N ALA A 144 8.74 -15.03 16.61
CA ALA A 144 10.07 -15.38 17.11
C ALA A 144 9.99 -16.08 18.48
N SER A 145 9.09 -15.62 19.36
CA SER A 145 8.90 -16.22 20.68
C SER A 145 8.24 -17.61 20.62
N LEU A 146 7.36 -17.84 19.63
CA LEU A 146 6.68 -19.13 19.47
C LEU A 146 7.49 -20.17 18.68
N PHE A 147 8.17 -19.77 17.61
CA PHE A 147 8.73 -20.71 16.61
C PHE A 147 10.23 -20.54 16.34
N SER A 148 10.96 -19.73 17.12
CA SER A 148 12.30 -19.19 16.80
C SER A 148 12.28 -18.24 15.60
N ALA A 149 13.33 -17.42 15.42
CA ALA A 149 13.39 -16.43 14.33
C ALA A 149 13.23 -17.08 12.93
N TRP A 150 13.94 -18.18 12.68
CA TRP A 150 13.88 -18.90 11.40
C TRP A 150 12.55 -19.64 11.19
N GLY A 151 12.02 -20.27 12.24
CA GLY A 151 10.72 -20.95 12.15
C GLY A 151 9.57 -19.95 11.95
N GLY A 152 9.60 -18.83 12.68
CA GLY A 152 8.67 -17.72 12.50
C GLY A 152 8.70 -17.13 11.09
N ALA A 153 9.91 -16.99 10.51
CA ALA A 153 10.07 -16.51 9.14
C ALA A 153 9.48 -17.50 8.12
N LEU A 154 9.70 -18.81 8.28
CA LEU A 154 9.11 -19.82 7.41
C LEU A 154 7.58 -19.84 7.50
N VAL A 155 7.03 -19.75 8.71
CA VAL A 155 5.58 -19.69 8.93
C VAL A 155 4.98 -18.43 8.30
N ALA A 156 5.59 -17.27 8.53
CA ALA A 156 5.13 -16.02 7.94
C ALA A 156 5.21 -16.04 6.41
N ALA A 157 6.31 -16.54 5.83
CA ALA A 157 6.44 -16.68 4.39
C ALA A 157 5.39 -17.64 3.80
N GLY A 158 5.12 -18.76 4.48
CA GLY A 158 4.07 -19.70 4.09
C GLY A 158 2.68 -19.05 4.11
N LEU A 159 2.36 -18.28 5.16
CA LEU A 159 1.09 -17.55 5.27
C LEU A 159 0.96 -16.47 4.20
N VAL A 160 2.04 -15.77 3.87
CA VAL A 160 2.07 -14.77 2.79
C VAL A 160 1.70 -15.41 1.45
N VAL A 161 2.33 -16.55 1.13
CA VAL A 161 2.03 -17.28 -0.11
C VAL A 161 0.58 -17.78 -0.10
N LEU A 162 0.13 -18.36 1.02
CA LEU A 162 -1.23 -18.89 1.15
C LEU A 162 -2.30 -17.79 0.98
N LEU A 163 -2.14 -16.66 1.66
CA LEU A 163 -3.05 -15.52 1.55
C LEU A 163 -3.02 -14.90 0.16
N THR A 164 -1.85 -14.84 -0.48
CA THR A 164 -1.74 -14.36 -1.86
C THR A 164 -2.50 -15.27 -2.82
N VAL A 165 -2.40 -16.59 -2.65
CA VAL A 165 -3.15 -17.58 -3.45
C VAL A 165 -4.65 -17.44 -3.18
N LEU A 166 -5.06 -17.27 -1.92
CA LEU A 166 -6.46 -17.13 -1.56
C LEU A 166 -7.07 -15.80 -2.07
N ALA A 167 -6.28 -14.74 -2.08
CA ALA A 167 -6.70 -13.42 -2.55
C ALA A 167 -6.77 -13.32 -4.09
N THR A 168 -6.02 -14.16 -4.80
CA THR A 168 -5.89 -14.08 -6.26
C THR A 168 -6.80 -15.11 -6.93
N PRO A 169 -7.91 -14.70 -7.60
CA PRO A 169 -8.79 -15.62 -8.32
C PRO A 169 -8.15 -16.20 -9.60
N GLN A 170 -6.97 -15.71 -10.00
CA GLN A 170 -6.21 -16.18 -11.15
C GLN A 170 -5.07 -17.11 -10.72
N PRO A 171 -4.63 -18.06 -11.57
CA PRO A 171 -3.47 -18.89 -11.26
C PRO A 171 -2.26 -18.01 -10.96
N LEU A 172 -1.59 -18.24 -9.82
CA LEU A 172 -0.49 -17.44 -9.26
C LEU A 172 0.56 -17.04 -10.31
N LEU A 173 0.88 -17.93 -11.24
CA LEU A 173 1.80 -17.72 -12.37
C LEU A 173 1.37 -16.58 -13.30
N SER A 174 0.08 -16.43 -13.56
CA SER A 174 -0.44 -15.37 -14.42
C SER A 174 -0.37 -14.00 -13.74
N PHE A 175 -0.59 -13.95 -12.42
CA PHE A 175 -0.39 -12.77 -11.60
C PHE A 175 1.08 -12.36 -11.55
N LEU A 176 1.99 -13.30 -11.26
CA LEU A 176 3.43 -13.06 -11.27
C LEU A 176 3.94 -12.59 -12.65
N ARG A 177 3.43 -13.16 -13.74
CA ARG A 177 3.77 -12.71 -15.11
C ARG A 177 3.23 -11.31 -15.43
N ARG A 178 2.10 -10.90 -14.84
CA ARG A 178 1.58 -9.53 -14.98
C ARG A 178 2.39 -8.55 -14.13
N LEU A 179 2.73 -8.92 -12.90
CA LEU A 179 3.64 -8.16 -12.04
C LEU A 179 5.00 -7.96 -12.70
N GLY A 180 5.61 -9.02 -13.23
CA GLY A 180 6.88 -8.94 -13.96
C GLY A 180 6.78 -8.03 -15.20
N ARG A 181 5.70 -8.13 -15.98
CA ARG A 181 5.47 -7.22 -17.12
C ARG A 181 5.26 -5.77 -16.69
N GLY A 182 4.54 -5.54 -15.59
CA GLY A 182 4.32 -4.22 -15.00
C GLY A 182 5.63 -3.60 -14.51
N LEU A 183 6.45 -4.37 -13.77
CA LEU A 183 7.77 -3.94 -13.31
C LEU A 183 8.70 -3.61 -14.48
N CYS A 184 8.71 -4.41 -15.55
CA CYS A 184 9.48 -4.10 -16.76
C CYS A 184 8.94 -2.87 -17.52
N ALA A 185 7.62 -2.62 -17.49
CA ALA A 185 7.03 -1.42 -18.08
C ALA A 185 7.40 -0.17 -17.26
N CYS A 186 7.29 -0.22 -15.94
CA CYS A 186 7.73 0.84 -15.04
C CYS A 186 9.23 1.11 -15.18
N GLY A 187 10.07 0.08 -15.23
CA GLY A 187 11.52 0.23 -15.43
C GLY A 187 11.88 0.91 -16.76
N ARG A 188 11.11 0.67 -17.83
CA ARG A 188 11.26 1.39 -19.11
C ARG A 188 10.76 2.83 -19.03
N GLY A 189 9.69 3.09 -18.29
CA GLY A 189 9.18 4.45 -18.02
C GLY A 189 10.18 5.30 -17.26
N VAL A 190 10.76 4.76 -16.18
CA VAL A 190 11.80 5.43 -15.38
C VAL A 190 13.05 5.69 -16.21
N ARG A 191 13.51 4.73 -17.03
CA ARG A 191 14.65 4.95 -17.95
C ARG A 191 14.38 6.03 -18.98
N ARG A 192 13.15 6.12 -19.50
CA ARG A 192 12.76 7.21 -20.42
C ARG A 192 12.71 8.56 -19.71
N ALA A 193 12.13 8.64 -18.52
CA ALA A 193 12.10 9.88 -17.74
C ALA A 193 13.51 10.35 -17.34
N ALA A 194 14.39 9.42 -16.95
CA ALA A 194 15.79 9.71 -16.65
C ALA A 194 16.58 10.20 -17.89
N GLY A 195 16.25 9.69 -19.07
CA GLY A 195 16.83 10.17 -20.33
C GLY A 195 16.37 11.59 -20.70
N TRP A 196 15.16 11.99 -20.32
CA TRP A 196 14.67 13.36 -20.52
C TRP A 196 15.34 14.36 -19.58
N THR A 197 15.60 13.96 -18.32
CA THR A 197 16.31 14.81 -17.36
C THR A 197 17.80 14.95 -17.66
N ALA A 198 18.41 13.95 -18.31
CA ALA A 198 19.81 14.00 -18.74
C ALA A 198 20.07 14.92 -19.95
N GLY A 199 19.03 15.31 -20.70
CA GLY A 199 19.13 16.28 -21.80
C GLY A 199 18.91 17.73 -21.39
N LEU A 200 18.67 18.00 -20.10
CA LEU A 200 18.41 19.33 -19.54
C LEU A 200 19.60 19.90 -18.74
N TRP A 201 20.75 19.21 -18.75
CA TRP A 201 22.02 19.65 -18.18
C TRP A 201 23.11 19.70 -19.25
#